data_AF-A0AA49FLX0-F1
#
_entry.id   AF-A0AA49FLX0-F1
#
_cell.length_a   1.000
_cell.length_b   1.000
_cell.length_c   1.000
_cell.angle_alpha   90.00
_cell.angle_beta   90.00
_cell.angle_gamma   90.00
#
_symmetry.space_group_name_H-M   'P 1'
#
loop_
_entity.id
_entity.type
_entity.pdbx_description
1 polymer ?
#
loop_
_entity_poly.entity_id
_entity_poly.type
_entity_poly.pdbx_seq_one_letter_code
_entity_poly.pdbx_strand_id
1 'polypeptide(L)'
;MQRIRWTAAALLSGWLALIGASSALAEAAPVKLNTTADHAKFKELQKQFNSGPEVTKACLSCHTEAAGQIHRTKHWTWEFLNPDNQQRLGKKNVMNNFCISISQNYPFCTGCHIGYGWKDKNFDFTSEVNVDCLACHDTTGTYKKPPGLAGNPVVGKPLEMPPGSGKFINPVDLAKVAQKVGRTSRDTCGACHFFGGGGDGVKHGDMDSSLAAPDAELDIHMDAAGLDFTCSTCHKTSSHDVPGSRYKPTATEKHAAHIRGKEKQGNPATCQACHGNTPHKSQVLLRQVRMNTHAEKIACQTCHIPAFARGGVPTKLSWDWSTAGKLDANGKQFTIKDKHGHATYASHKGDFILGEKVKPEYRWFNGDIKYTLLGDKVEKTDMPTPINRIGGSPTDGRSMIWPMKVMHGVQPFDPVNKTLVMPHTAGAGGFWKELNWESAIADGMRNMGAPFSGKVDFIKTEMYWPITHMVAPKDKVVTCAECHAADSRLKGIDGVYMPGYSKFGWLERVGWLVALFAFVGVLIHGGARIVLSLKKAG
;
A
#
# COMPACT_ATOMS: atom_id res chain seq x y z
N MET A 1 -13.80 -60.43 -91.16
CA MET A 1 -15.26 -60.31 -91.38
C MET A 1 -15.78 -59.27 -90.41
N GLN A 2 -16.23 -58.13 -90.95
CA GLN A 2 -17.62 -57.64 -90.79
C GLN A 2 -18.03 -57.41 -89.33
N ARG A 3 -18.14 -56.13 -88.94
CA ARG A 3 -19.43 -55.42 -88.72
C ARG A 3 -20.00 -55.79 -87.34
N ILE A 4 -20.15 -54.87 -86.39
CA ILE A 4 -21.28 -53.92 -86.24
C ILE A 4 -21.13 -53.28 -84.83
N ARG A 5 -21.62 -52.09 -84.43
CA ARG A 5 -22.14 -50.84 -85.01
C ARG A 5 -22.95 -50.18 -83.85
N TRP A 6 -22.82 -48.87 -83.63
CA TRP A 6 -23.71 -47.98 -82.80
C TRP A 6 -23.65 -48.19 -81.26
N THR A 7 -23.76 -47.22 -80.35
CA THR A 7 -24.07 -45.77 -80.28
C THR A 7 -23.73 -45.36 -78.84
N ALA A 8 -23.15 -44.21 -78.55
CA ALA A 8 -23.90 -42.99 -78.31
C ALA A 8 -22.98 -41.76 -78.36
N ALA A 9 -23.42 -40.75 -79.09
CA ALA A 9 -22.81 -39.44 -79.19
C ALA A 9 -23.43 -38.48 -78.16
N ALA A 10 -22.65 -37.44 -77.86
CA ALA A 10 -23.04 -36.15 -77.31
C ALA A 10 -23.38 -36.09 -75.80
N LEU A 11 -22.38 -35.69 -75.02
CA LEU A 11 -22.38 -34.52 -74.12
C LEU A 11 -21.10 -34.62 -73.28
N LEU A 12 -20.18 -33.66 -73.43
CA LEU A 12 -19.17 -33.21 -72.44
C LEU A 12 -18.09 -32.39 -73.19
N SER A 13 -18.50 -31.27 -73.79
CA SER A 13 -17.59 -30.17 -74.11
C SER A 13 -17.68 -29.15 -72.99
N GLY A 14 -16.55 -28.95 -72.31
CA GLY A 14 -16.40 -28.00 -71.22
C GLY A 14 -16.43 -28.70 -69.87
N TRP A 15 -15.25 -28.82 -69.27
CA TRP A 15 -14.91 -28.65 -67.84
C TRP A 15 -13.48 -29.20 -67.67
N LEU A 16 -12.56 -28.62 -68.46
CA LEU A 16 -11.12 -28.81 -68.39
C LEU A 16 -10.50 -27.44 -68.10
N ALA A 17 -10.86 -26.88 -66.93
CA ALA A 17 -10.27 -25.67 -66.36
C ALA A 17 -10.64 -25.55 -64.88
N LEU A 18 -10.30 -26.54 -64.07
CA LEU A 18 -10.15 -26.34 -62.61
C LEU A 18 -8.71 -26.66 -62.28
N ILE A 19 -7.88 -25.66 -62.59
CA ILE A 19 -6.56 -25.44 -62.00
C ILE A 19 -6.75 -25.60 -60.50
N GLY A 20 -6.17 -26.65 -59.92
CA GLY A 20 -6.01 -26.76 -58.48
C GLY A 20 -5.10 -25.63 -58.01
N ALA A 21 -5.69 -24.47 -57.76
CA ALA A 21 -5.11 -23.42 -56.96
C ALA A 21 -5.11 -23.93 -55.51
N SER A 22 -4.16 -24.79 -55.20
CA SER A 22 -3.71 -25.01 -53.83
C SER A 22 -3.26 -23.64 -53.34
N SER A 23 -4.16 -22.93 -52.68
CA SER A 23 -3.84 -21.72 -51.94
C SER A 23 -2.86 -22.18 -50.87
N ALA A 24 -1.57 -22.04 -51.14
CA ALA A 24 -0.56 -22.01 -50.11
C ALA A 24 -0.97 -20.85 -49.21
N LEU A 25 -1.72 -21.15 -48.16
CA LEU A 25 -2.04 -20.21 -47.10
C LEU A 25 -0.69 -19.73 -46.59
N ALA A 26 -0.33 -18.49 -46.96
CA ALA A 26 0.89 -17.86 -46.50
C ALA A 26 0.89 -17.95 -44.97
N GLU A 27 1.89 -18.62 -44.43
CA GLU A 27 2.02 -18.79 -42.99
C GLU A 27 2.07 -17.41 -42.34
N ALA A 28 1.19 -17.17 -41.38
CA ALA A 28 1.07 -15.85 -40.76
C ALA A 28 2.42 -15.48 -40.13
N ALA A 29 2.87 -14.24 -40.36
CA ALA A 29 4.13 -13.77 -39.83
C ALA A 29 4.19 -13.94 -38.30
N PRO A 30 5.34 -14.32 -37.72
CA PRO A 30 5.46 -14.49 -36.28
C PRO A 30 5.20 -13.14 -35.59
N VAL A 31 4.18 -13.10 -34.75
CA VAL A 31 3.78 -11.91 -33.97
C VAL A 31 3.86 -12.18 -32.46
N LYS A 32 4.10 -11.14 -31.68
CA LYS A 32 4.01 -11.22 -30.21
C LYS A 32 2.54 -11.35 -29.81
N LEU A 33 2.16 -12.47 -29.19
CA LEU A 33 0.76 -12.77 -28.85
C LEU A 33 0.21 -12.00 -27.63
N ASN A 34 1.07 -11.28 -26.90
CA ASN A 34 0.73 -10.61 -25.65
C ASN A 34 0.63 -9.08 -25.75
N THR A 35 0.87 -8.50 -26.93
CA THR A 35 0.80 -7.07 -27.19
C THR A 35 0.21 -6.80 -28.56
N THR A 36 -0.45 -5.66 -28.73
CA THR A 36 -0.98 -5.21 -30.02
C THR A 36 -0.02 -4.28 -30.77
N ALA A 37 1.03 -3.79 -30.12
CA ALA A 37 2.02 -2.89 -30.71
C ALA A 37 3.44 -3.19 -30.20
N ASP A 38 4.43 -2.92 -31.05
CA ASP A 38 5.85 -2.92 -30.69
C ASP A 38 6.36 -1.48 -30.73
N HIS A 39 6.57 -0.89 -29.55
CA HIS A 39 6.94 0.52 -29.43
C HIS A 39 8.28 0.85 -30.09
N ALA A 40 9.19 -0.12 -30.20
CA ALA A 40 10.45 0.04 -30.90
C ALA A 40 10.29 0.23 -32.43
N LYS A 41 9.08 0.08 -33.00
CA LYS A 41 8.82 0.29 -34.44
C LYS A 41 8.19 1.65 -34.76
N PHE A 42 7.76 2.43 -33.77
CA PHE A 42 7.18 3.76 -34.00
C PHE A 42 8.27 4.78 -34.32
N LYS A 43 8.13 5.50 -35.44
CA LYS A 43 9.08 6.52 -35.90
C LYS A 43 9.16 7.69 -34.90
N GLU A 44 8.05 7.99 -34.25
CA GLU A 44 7.89 9.01 -33.22
C GLU A 44 8.81 8.78 -32.01
N LEU A 45 9.19 7.51 -31.77
CA LEU A 45 10.09 7.07 -30.70
C LEU A 45 11.52 6.80 -31.19
N GLN A 46 11.82 6.94 -32.49
CA GLN A 46 13.17 6.80 -33.07
C GLN A 46 13.93 8.12 -33.06
N LYS A 47 13.97 8.78 -31.91
CA LYS A 47 14.67 10.06 -31.74
C LYS A 47 15.24 10.18 -30.34
N GLN A 48 16.20 11.08 -30.18
CA GLN A 48 16.66 11.45 -28.84
C GLN A 48 15.63 12.35 -28.16
N PHE A 49 15.45 12.12 -26.86
CA PHE A 49 14.57 12.91 -26.00
C PHE A 49 15.42 13.60 -24.95
N ASN A 50 15.24 14.92 -24.80
CA ASN A 50 15.96 15.73 -23.82
C ASN A 50 15.16 15.94 -22.54
N SER A 51 13.90 15.51 -22.49
CA SER A 51 13.06 15.64 -21.31
C SER A 51 11.94 14.60 -21.29
N GLY A 52 11.40 14.33 -20.10
CA GLY A 52 10.21 13.52 -19.92
C GLY A 52 8.99 14.04 -20.72
N PRO A 53 8.67 15.35 -20.67
CA PRO A 53 7.56 15.92 -21.45
C PRO A 53 7.66 15.73 -22.97
N GLU A 54 8.88 15.70 -23.55
CA GLU A 54 9.04 15.38 -24.96
C GLU A 54 8.63 13.92 -25.28
N VAL A 55 8.91 12.99 -24.37
CA VAL A 55 8.45 11.60 -24.49
C VAL A 55 6.94 11.54 -24.38
N THR A 56 6.35 12.17 -23.36
CA THR A 56 4.89 12.19 -23.17
C THR A 56 4.18 12.79 -24.38
N LYS A 57 4.71 13.89 -24.95
CA LYS A 57 4.19 14.47 -26.19
C LYS A 57 4.19 13.48 -27.35
N ALA A 58 5.21 12.62 -27.47
CA ALA A 58 5.23 11.55 -28.46
C ALA A 58 4.21 10.44 -28.13
N CYS A 59 4.04 10.06 -26.86
CA CYS A 59 3.02 9.08 -26.47
C CYS A 59 1.59 9.56 -26.81
N LEU A 60 1.31 10.84 -26.61
CA LEU A 60 -0.02 11.43 -26.82
C LEU A 60 -0.46 11.48 -28.29
N SER A 61 0.43 11.28 -29.26
CA SER A 61 0.01 11.16 -30.67
C SER A 61 -0.76 9.87 -30.97
N CYS A 62 -0.68 8.87 -30.09
CA CYS A 62 -1.39 7.59 -30.21
C CYS A 62 -2.28 7.29 -29.00
N HIS A 63 -1.91 7.77 -27.81
CA HIS A 63 -2.65 7.55 -26.55
C HIS A 63 -3.41 8.82 -26.12
N THR A 64 -4.25 9.36 -27.01
CA THR A 64 -4.89 10.68 -26.88
C THR A 64 -5.68 10.87 -25.58
N GLU A 65 -6.28 9.80 -25.05
CA GLU A 65 -7.11 9.86 -23.84
C GLU A 65 -6.32 9.62 -22.54
N ALA A 66 -5.07 9.16 -22.62
CA ALA A 66 -4.38 8.61 -21.45
C ALA A 66 -4.08 9.70 -20.40
N ALA A 67 -3.61 10.88 -20.82
CA ALA A 67 -3.38 11.99 -19.90
C ALA A 67 -4.68 12.47 -19.24
N GLY A 68 -5.73 12.67 -20.03
CA GLY A 68 -7.06 13.02 -19.52
C GLY A 68 -7.60 12.01 -18.50
N GLN A 69 -7.39 10.71 -18.70
CA GLN A 69 -7.73 9.67 -17.73
C GLN A 69 -6.92 9.78 -16.44
N ILE A 70 -5.60 10.02 -16.54
CA ILE A 70 -4.70 10.20 -15.40
C ILE A 70 -5.04 11.45 -14.58
N HIS A 71 -5.41 12.55 -15.24
CA HIS A 71 -5.69 13.84 -14.58
C HIS A 71 -6.81 13.76 -13.53
N ARG A 72 -7.71 12.80 -13.66
CA ARG A 72 -8.84 12.55 -12.75
C ARG A 72 -8.44 11.80 -11.47
N THR A 73 -7.24 11.22 -11.47
CA THR A 73 -6.83 10.24 -10.45
C THR A 73 -6.10 10.88 -9.28
N LYS A 74 -6.11 10.19 -8.14
CA LYS A 74 -5.33 10.56 -6.96
C LYS A 74 -3.82 10.54 -7.22
N HIS A 75 -3.33 9.77 -8.20
CA HIS A 75 -1.92 9.72 -8.54
C HIS A 75 -1.44 11.04 -9.16
N TRP A 76 -2.30 11.68 -9.96
CA TRP A 76 -2.03 12.99 -10.55
C TRP A 76 -2.29 14.13 -9.57
N THR A 77 -3.52 14.23 -9.05
CA THR A 77 -3.93 15.40 -8.25
C THR A 77 -3.27 15.42 -6.87
N TRP A 78 -2.94 14.24 -6.33
CA TRP A 78 -2.62 14.05 -4.92
C TRP A 78 -3.71 14.60 -3.98
N GLU A 79 -4.96 14.63 -4.46
CA GLU A 79 -6.14 15.09 -3.73
C GLU A 79 -7.19 13.99 -3.65
N PHE A 80 -7.98 14.02 -2.59
CA PHE A 80 -9.14 13.15 -2.40
C PHE A 80 -10.18 13.89 -1.56
N LEU A 81 -11.34 14.19 -2.13
CA LEU A 81 -12.47 14.68 -1.36
C LEU A 81 -13.17 13.49 -0.73
N ASN A 82 -13.14 13.37 0.59
CA ASN A 82 -13.85 12.31 1.28
C ASN A 82 -15.36 12.57 1.17
N PRO A 83 -16.14 11.67 0.53
CA PRO A 83 -17.57 11.90 0.32
C PRO A 83 -18.39 11.88 1.61
N ASP A 84 -17.91 11.21 2.68
CA ASP A 84 -18.70 10.98 3.89
C ASP A 84 -18.59 12.16 4.86
N ASN A 85 -17.41 12.79 4.95
CA ASN A 85 -17.13 13.87 5.90
C ASN A 85 -16.64 15.17 5.25
N GLN A 86 -16.59 15.21 3.91
CA GLN A 86 -16.19 16.38 3.10
C GLN A 86 -14.77 16.89 3.38
N GLN A 87 -13.91 16.13 4.08
CA GLN A 87 -12.51 16.51 4.23
C GLN A 87 -11.79 16.43 2.87
N ARG A 88 -11.12 17.52 2.50
CA ARG A 88 -10.18 17.54 1.38
C ARG A 88 -8.85 16.94 1.84
N LEU A 89 -8.67 15.66 1.53
CA LEU A 89 -7.50 14.85 1.87
C LEU A 89 -6.58 14.72 0.64
N GLY A 90 -5.66 13.76 0.68
CA GLY A 90 -4.63 13.57 -0.34
C GLY A 90 -3.26 14.08 0.11
N LYS A 91 -2.18 13.59 -0.52
CA LYS A 91 -0.79 13.91 -0.13
C LYS A 91 -0.51 15.42 -0.21
N LYS A 92 -1.27 16.16 -1.02
CA LYS A 92 -1.23 17.62 -1.12
C LYS A 92 -1.71 18.34 0.14
N ASN A 93 -2.67 17.74 0.85
CA ASN A 93 -3.43 18.41 1.91
C ASN A 93 -3.17 17.84 3.32
N VAL A 94 -2.81 16.55 3.43
CA VAL A 94 -2.62 15.90 4.73
C VAL A 94 -1.21 16.06 5.27
N MET A 95 -1.11 16.26 6.59
CA MET A 95 0.14 16.11 7.33
C MET A 95 0.34 14.65 7.74
N ASN A 96 1.58 14.26 7.95
CA ASN A 96 1.95 12.98 8.58
C ASN A 96 3.00 13.22 9.67
N ASN A 97 3.36 12.17 10.40
CA ASN A 97 4.45 12.19 11.38
C ASN A 97 5.73 11.50 10.86
N PHE A 98 5.96 11.60 9.54
CA PHE A 98 7.23 11.28 8.87
C PHE A 98 7.91 12.59 8.45
N CYS A 99 7.90 12.90 7.14
CA CYS A 99 8.41 14.16 6.59
C CYS A 99 7.44 15.35 6.76
N ILE A 100 6.39 15.19 7.55
CA ILE A 100 5.37 16.20 7.87
C ILE A 100 4.46 16.56 6.69
N SER A 101 4.95 17.29 5.68
CA SER A 101 4.12 17.82 4.61
C SER A 101 4.88 18.07 3.30
N ILE A 102 4.14 18.11 2.20
CA ILE A 102 4.68 18.49 0.88
C ILE A 102 4.91 20.01 0.75
N SER A 103 4.17 20.86 1.48
CA SER A 103 4.28 22.33 1.37
C SER A 103 5.74 22.78 1.51
N GLN A 104 6.22 23.59 0.57
CA GLN A 104 7.63 24.00 0.39
C GLN A 104 8.67 22.90 0.24
N ASN A 105 8.25 21.63 0.17
CA ASN A 105 9.13 20.48 0.01
C ASN A 105 8.91 19.78 -1.33
N TYR A 106 8.24 20.43 -2.29
CA TYR A 106 7.76 19.80 -3.53
C TYR A 106 8.87 19.08 -4.28
N PRO A 107 10.04 19.68 -4.62
CA PRO A 107 11.02 19.03 -5.48
C PRO A 107 11.53 17.69 -4.93
N PHE A 108 11.63 17.59 -3.60
CA PHE A 108 11.98 16.34 -2.92
C PHE A 108 10.82 15.34 -2.96
N CYS A 109 9.62 15.79 -2.58
CA CYS A 109 8.45 14.93 -2.45
C CYS A 109 7.91 14.39 -3.79
N THR A 110 7.99 15.20 -4.85
CA THR A 110 7.45 14.92 -6.19
C THR A 110 8.38 14.07 -7.04
N GLY A 111 9.53 13.66 -6.51
CA GLY A 111 10.26 12.49 -7.05
C GLY A 111 9.37 11.25 -7.15
N CYS A 112 8.35 11.13 -6.28
CA CYS A 112 7.33 10.08 -6.32
C CYS A 112 5.98 10.51 -6.93
N HIS A 113 5.90 11.67 -7.59
CA HIS A 113 4.70 12.08 -8.33
C HIS A 113 4.80 11.57 -9.77
N ILE A 114 3.67 11.20 -10.37
CA ILE A 114 3.60 10.74 -11.77
C ILE A 114 3.54 11.91 -12.77
N GLY A 115 4.29 12.96 -12.49
CA GLY A 115 4.42 14.11 -13.36
C GLY A 115 5.81 14.71 -13.33
N TYR A 116 6.03 15.63 -14.27
CA TYR A 116 7.29 16.32 -14.52
C TYR A 116 7.19 17.79 -14.13
N GLY A 117 8.11 18.28 -13.29
CA GLY A 117 8.25 19.71 -13.02
C GLY A 117 7.39 20.27 -11.87
N TRP A 118 6.77 19.43 -11.05
CA TRP A 118 6.05 19.90 -9.86
C TRP A 118 7.03 20.34 -8.76
N LYS A 119 7.49 21.58 -8.86
CA LYS A 119 8.52 22.19 -8.00
C LYS A 119 7.97 23.16 -6.95
N ASP A 120 6.76 23.66 -7.13
CA ASP A 120 6.11 24.62 -6.24
C ASP A 120 4.57 24.53 -6.36
N LYS A 121 3.85 25.46 -5.72
CA LYS A 121 2.38 25.49 -5.73
C LYS A 121 1.76 25.89 -7.08
N ASN A 122 2.54 26.40 -8.03
CA ASN A 122 2.07 26.90 -9.32
C ASN A 122 2.17 25.84 -10.44
N PHE A 123 2.31 24.56 -10.08
CA PHE A 123 2.31 23.48 -11.05
C PHE A 123 1.02 23.42 -11.85
N ASP A 124 1.14 23.34 -13.18
CA ASP A 124 0.01 23.24 -14.09
C ASP A 124 -0.51 21.80 -14.17
N PHE A 125 -1.54 21.51 -13.38
CA PHE A 125 -2.25 20.22 -13.38
C PHE A 125 -3.11 19.98 -14.63
N THR A 126 -3.22 20.94 -15.54
CA THR A 126 -3.96 20.78 -16.81
C THR A 126 -3.06 20.34 -17.96
N SER A 127 -1.74 20.48 -17.81
CA SER A 127 -0.76 20.14 -18.85
C SER A 127 -0.61 18.63 -19.03
N GLU A 128 -1.16 18.11 -20.13
CA GLU A 128 -1.07 16.69 -20.47
C GLU A 128 0.36 16.21 -20.70
N VAL A 129 1.22 17.06 -21.27
CA VAL A 129 2.63 16.72 -21.53
C VAL A 129 3.44 16.58 -20.24
N ASN A 130 2.95 17.10 -19.11
CA ASN A 130 3.60 16.92 -17.82
C ASN A 130 3.27 15.58 -17.16
N VAL A 131 2.37 14.76 -17.73
CA VAL A 131 2.11 13.40 -17.24
C VAL A 131 3.33 12.52 -17.48
N ASP A 132 3.73 11.76 -16.46
CA ASP A 132 4.83 10.81 -16.56
C ASP A 132 4.32 9.40 -16.86
N CYS A 133 4.28 9.05 -18.16
CA CYS A 133 3.92 7.71 -18.62
C CYS A 133 4.95 6.65 -18.21
N LEU A 134 6.23 7.03 -18.08
CA LEU A 134 7.34 6.10 -17.92
C LEU A 134 7.46 5.58 -16.48
N ALA A 135 7.07 6.38 -15.49
CA ALA A 135 7.08 5.98 -14.07
C ALA A 135 6.35 4.64 -13.80
N CYS A 136 5.29 4.37 -14.55
CA CYS A 136 4.49 3.15 -14.41
C CYS A 136 4.79 2.09 -15.50
N HIS A 137 5.25 2.52 -16.67
CA HIS A 137 5.33 1.64 -17.85
C HIS A 137 6.75 1.26 -18.26
N ASP A 138 7.79 1.72 -17.58
CA ASP A 138 9.16 1.25 -17.82
C ASP A 138 9.29 -0.27 -17.58
N THR A 139 9.84 -0.99 -18.56
CA THR A 139 10.21 -2.42 -18.41
C THR A 139 11.72 -2.66 -18.48
N THR A 140 12.51 -1.58 -18.57
CA THR A 140 13.97 -1.67 -18.63
C THR A 140 14.61 -1.74 -17.25
N GLY A 141 13.93 -1.28 -16.20
CA GLY A 141 14.47 -1.15 -14.84
C GLY A 141 15.47 0.01 -14.67
N THR A 142 15.58 0.87 -15.69
CA THR A 142 16.57 1.97 -15.71
C THR A 142 15.96 3.34 -15.46
N TYR A 143 14.63 3.48 -15.59
CA TYR A 143 13.96 4.75 -15.38
C TYR A 143 13.88 5.10 -13.89
N LYS A 144 14.45 6.24 -13.49
CA LYS A 144 14.48 6.69 -12.10
C LYS A 144 14.31 8.20 -12.00
N LYS A 145 13.64 8.63 -10.93
CA LYS A 145 13.34 10.03 -10.62
C LYS A 145 14.00 10.39 -9.28
N PRO A 146 15.24 10.90 -9.26
CA PRO A 146 15.89 11.18 -7.99
C PRO A 146 15.17 12.30 -7.23
N PRO A 147 15.07 12.20 -5.89
CA PRO A 147 14.50 13.26 -5.07
C PRO A 147 15.25 14.58 -5.25
N GLY A 148 14.51 15.68 -5.36
CA GLY A 148 15.08 17.03 -5.52
C GLY A 148 14.98 17.58 -6.95
N LEU A 149 14.63 16.75 -7.94
CA LEU A 149 14.48 17.17 -9.34
C LEU A 149 13.02 17.41 -9.76
N ALA A 150 12.10 17.57 -8.79
CA ALA A 150 10.69 17.87 -9.06
C ALA A 150 10.00 16.89 -10.01
N GLY A 151 10.33 15.61 -9.87
CA GLY A 151 9.78 14.55 -10.72
C GLY A 151 10.43 14.46 -12.10
N ASN A 152 11.61 15.03 -12.33
CA ASN A 152 12.36 14.80 -13.56
C ASN A 152 13.42 13.71 -13.39
N PRO A 153 13.65 12.85 -14.41
CA PRO A 153 14.84 12.00 -14.48
C PRO A 153 16.08 12.84 -14.78
N VAL A 154 17.26 12.27 -14.55
CA VAL A 154 18.51 12.86 -15.04
C VAL A 154 18.61 12.58 -16.54
N VAL A 155 18.95 13.60 -17.31
CA VAL A 155 19.07 13.57 -18.78
C VAL A 155 20.34 14.30 -19.21
N GLY A 156 20.90 13.95 -20.37
CA GLY A 156 22.08 14.60 -20.91
C GLY A 156 23.38 14.18 -20.20
N LYS A 157 23.84 14.97 -19.22
CA LYS A 157 25.11 14.71 -18.50
C LYS A 157 24.86 14.10 -17.12
N PRO A 158 25.78 13.26 -16.60
CA PRO A 158 25.69 12.79 -15.23
C PRO A 158 25.55 13.94 -14.23
N LEU A 159 24.69 13.75 -13.23
CA LEU A 159 24.41 14.77 -12.21
C LEU A 159 24.98 14.32 -10.86
N GLU A 160 25.78 15.18 -10.23
CA GLU A 160 26.29 14.93 -8.88
C GLU A 160 25.21 15.19 -7.82
N MET A 161 24.90 14.20 -6.97
CA MET A 161 23.87 14.31 -5.94
C MET A 161 24.26 13.59 -4.64
N PRO A 162 24.35 14.31 -3.50
CA PRO A 162 24.32 15.78 -3.36
C PRO A 162 25.51 16.48 -4.05
N PRO A 163 25.41 17.78 -4.36
CA PRO A 163 26.54 18.54 -4.91
C PRO A 163 27.79 18.46 -4.02
N GLY A 164 28.96 18.22 -4.62
CA GLY A 164 30.23 18.06 -3.91
C GLY A 164 30.40 16.74 -3.14
N SER A 165 29.54 15.74 -3.37
CA SER A 165 29.62 14.44 -2.69
C SER A 165 30.51 13.40 -3.38
N GLY A 166 30.93 13.65 -4.61
CA GLY A 166 31.59 12.71 -5.51
C GLY A 166 30.67 11.62 -6.08
N LYS A 167 29.36 11.65 -5.78
CA LYS A 167 28.39 10.63 -6.22
C LYS A 167 27.56 11.14 -7.39
N PHE A 168 27.63 10.43 -8.52
CA PHE A 168 26.94 10.80 -9.75
C PHE A 168 25.77 9.86 -10.06
N ILE A 169 24.69 10.44 -10.56
CA ILE A 169 23.56 9.75 -11.15
C ILE A 169 23.69 9.84 -12.65
N ASN A 170 23.71 8.69 -13.32
CA ASN A 170 23.80 8.63 -14.77
C ASN A 170 22.48 9.06 -15.43
N PRO A 171 22.54 9.69 -16.61
CA PRO A 171 21.36 10.00 -17.40
C PRO A 171 20.56 8.75 -17.77
N VAL A 172 19.24 8.90 -17.81
CA VAL A 172 18.33 7.89 -18.34
C VAL A 172 18.30 7.99 -19.87
N ASP A 173 18.46 6.87 -20.55
CA ASP A 173 18.21 6.76 -21.99
C ASP A 173 16.70 6.72 -22.24
N LEU A 174 16.10 7.91 -22.35
CA LEU A 174 14.66 8.08 -22.51
C LEU A 174 14.13 7.44 -23.81
N ALA A 175 14.92 7.40 -24.88
CA ALA A 175 14.51 6.76 -26.12
C ALA A 175 14.38 5.25 -25.93
N LYS A 176 15.39 4.61 -25.31
CA LYS A 176 15.36 3.19 -25.01
C LYS A 176 14.23 2.81 -24.04
N VAL A 177 13.98 3.64 -23.02
CA VAL A 177 12.87 3.42 -22.09
C VAL A 177 11.54 3.51 -22.83
N ALA A 178 11.32 4.58 -23.61
CA ALA A 178 10.08 4.79 -24.37
C ALA A 178 9.80 3.66 -25.36
N GLN A 179 10.83 3.13 -26.03
CA GLN A 179 10.70 2.01 -26.97
C GLN A 179 10.40 0.67 -26.30
N LYS A 180 10.66 0.56 -24.99
CA LYS A 180 10.45 -0.65 -24.20
C LYS A 180 9.31 -0.51 -23.18
N VAL A 181 8.43 0.47 -23.34
CA VAL A 181 7.26 0.57 -22.45
C VAL A 181 6.37 -0.67 -22.53
N GLY A 182 5.76 -1.03 -21.41
CA GLY A 182 4.94 -2.24 -21.30
C GLY A 182 3.98 -2.21 -20.12
N ARG A 183 3.56 -3.39 -19.67
CA ARG A 183 2.68 -3.52 -18.50
C ARG A 183 3.42 -3.11 -17.23
N THR A 184 2.70 -2.57 -16.25
CA THR A 184 3.26 -2.28 -14.93
C THR A 184 3.79 -3.55 -14.25
N SER A 185 4.80 -3.38 -13.41
CA SER A 185 5.40 -4.41 -12.56
C SER A 185 5.43 -3.97 -11.09
N ARG A 186 5.78 -4.88 -10.18
CA ARG A 186 6.02 -4.54 -8.76
C ARG A 186 7.10 -3.46 -8.62
N ASP A 187 8.14 -3.49 -9.45
CA ASP A 187 9.21 -2.47 -9.43
C ASP A 187 8.70 -1.08 -9.82
N THR A 188 7.88 -0.96 -10.86
CA THR A 188 7.34 0.35 -11.29
C THR A 188 6.43 0.98 -10.22
N CYS A 189 5.57 0.19 -9.56
CA CYS A 189 4.79 0.65 -8.41
C CYS A 189 5.70 0.95 -7.21
N GLY A 190 6.65 0.04 -6.97
CA GLY A 190 7.61 0.05 -5.87
C GLY A 190 8.56 1.25 -5.87
N ALA A 191 8.91 1.77 -7.04
CA ALA A 191 9.74 2.97 -7.21
C ALA A 191 9.25 4.16 -6.37
N CYS A 192 7.94 4.22 -6.09
CA CYS A 192 7.35 5.17 -5.16
C CYS A 192 6.85 4.51 -3.86
N HIS A 193 6.20 3.35 -3.94
CA HIS A 193 5.47 2.76 -2.81
C HIS A 193 6.37 2.09 -1.78
N PHE A 194 7.54 1.57 -2.18
CA PHE A 194 8.53 0.97 -1.28
C PHE A 194 9.35 2.03 -0.55
N PHE A 195 9.59 3.19 -1.19
CA PHE A 195 10.50 4.24 -0.69
C PHE A 195 9.79 5.44 -0.01
N GLY A 196 8.51 5.27 0.35
CA GLY A 196 7.74 6.31 1.01
C GLY A 196 8.31 6.71 2.38
N GLY A 197 8.23 7.99 2.74
CA GLY A 197 8.77 8.49 4.02
C GLY A 197 10.29 8.76 4.01
N GLY A 198 10.89 8.79 2.83
CA GLY A 198 12.29 9.19 2.62
C GLY A 198 13.30 8.03 2.63
N GLY A 199 12.84 6.80 2.47
CA GLY A 199 13.67 5.60 2.41
C GLY A 199 12.86 4.34 2.22
N ASP A 200 13.54 3.24 1.90
CA ASP A 200 12.94 1.91 1.70
C ASP A 200 12.30 1.37 2.99
N GLY A 201 11.10 0.79 2.89
CA GLY A 201 10.36 0.18 4.00
C GLY A 201 9.94 1.14 5.13
N VAL A 202 10.32 2.43 5.06
CA VAL A 202 10.17 3.39 6.17
C VAL A 202 8.71 3.58 6.57
N LYS A 203 7.81 3.71 5.60
CA LYS A 203 6.46 4.24 5.84
C LYS A 203 5.38 3.20 6.09
N HIS A 204 5.09 2.34 5.12
CA HIS A 204 3.98 1.38 5.25
C HIS A 204 4.36 0.19 6.13
N GLY A 205 5.62 -0.27 6.03
CA GLY A 205 6.14 -1.40 6.80
C GLY A 205 5.76 -2.77 6.23
N ASP A 206 4.64 -2.88 5.50
CA ASP A 206 4.28 -4.06 4.69
C ASP A 206 4.61 -3.89 3.20
N MET A 207 5.33 -2.82 2.84
CA MET A 207 5.79 -2.57 1.48
C MET A 207 7.22 -2.02 1.49
N ASP A 208 8.14 -2.77 0.89
CA ASP A 208 9.57 -2.46 0.76
C ASP A 208 10.15 -3.19 -0.48
N SER A 209 11.41 -2.91 -0.81
CA SER A 209 12.07 -3.43 -2.03
C SER A 209 12.17 -4.95 -2.14
N SER A 210 12.08 -5.69 -1.02
CA SER A 210 12.03 -7.16 -1.06
C SER A 210 10.80 -7.71 -1.81
N LEU A 211 9.75 -6.90 -1.98
CA LEU A 211 8.57 -7.26 -2.77
C LEU A 211 8.77 -7.12 -4.28
N ALA A 212 9.96 -6.73 -4.77
CA ALA A 212 10.28 -6.79 -6.20
C ALA A 212 10.18 -8.23 -6.73
N ALA A 213 10.78 -9.18 -6.00
CA ALA A 213 10.74 -10.61 -6.30
C ALA A 213 10.74 -11.41 -4.98
N PRO A 214 9.62 -11.39 -4.23
CA PRO A 214 9.52 -12.06 -2.95
C PRO A 214 9.38 -13.57 -3.14
N ASP A 215 9.67 -14.34 -2.10
CA ASP A 215 9.26 -15.74 -2.00
C ASP A 215 7.86 -15.87 -1.37
N ALA A 216 7.33 -17.08 -1.36
CA ALA A 216 6.05 -17.41 -0.71
C ALA A 216 6.00 -17.04 0.77
N GLU A 217 7.13 -17.10 1.47
CA GLU A 217 7.22 -16.76 2.88
C GLU A 217 6.92 -15.30 3.12
N LEU A 218 7.48 -14.41 2.31
CA LEU A 218 7.27 -12.99 2.41
C LEU A 218 5.87 -12.57 1.95
N ASP A 219 5.40 -13.00 0.78
CA ASP A 219 4.03 -12.78 0.32
C ASP A 219 3.56 -13.86 -0.65
N ILE A 220 2.56 -14.65 -0.25
CA ILE A 220 2.07 -15.79 -1.03
C ILE A 220 1.42 -15.40 -2.38
N HIS A 221 0.92 -14.16 -2.51
CA HIS A 221 0.31 -13.70 -3.75
C HIS A 221 1.36 -13.19 -4.73
N MET A 222 2.39 -12.51 -4.20
CA MET A 222 3.46 -11.92 -5.00
C MET A 222 4.67 -12.82 -5.19
N ASP A 223 4.69 -14.02 -4.59
CA ASP A 223 5.72 -15.05 -4.75
C ASP A 223 6.16 -15.19 -6.21
N ALA A 224 7.41 -14.81 -6.49
CA ALA A 224 7.97 -14.76 -7.84
C ALA A 224 8.08 -16.16 -8.48
N ALA A 225 8.14 -17.23 -7.67
CA ALA A 225 8.14 -18.61 -8.16
C ALA A 225 6.73 -19.23 -8.19
N GLY A 226 5.72 -18.52 -7.67
CA GLY A 226 4.36 -19.00 -7.48
C GLY A 226 3.35 -18.26 -8.35
N LEU A 227 2.43 -17.54 -7.71
CA LEU A 227 1.38 -16.79 -8.40
C LEU A 227 1.91 -15.55 -9.13
N ASP A 228 3.06 -15.01 -8.70
CA ASP A 228 3.77 -13.87 -9.27
C ASP A 228 2.84 -12.67 -9.56
N PHE A 229 1.93 -12.34 -8.64
CA PHE A 229 1.03 -11.22 -8.86
C PHE A 229 1.80 -9.91 -8.94
N THR A 230 1.53 -9.12 -9.98
CA THR A 230 1.83 -7.69 -9.98
C THR A 230 0.82 -6.94 -9.12
N CYS A 231 1.13 -5.72 -8.70
CA CYS A 231 0.19 -4.87 -7.97
C CYS A 231 -1.13 -4.69 -8.75
N SER A 232 -1.06 -4.58 -10.08
CA SER A 232 -2.20 -4.41 -10.97
C SER A 232 -3.11 -5.63 -11.10
N THR A 233 -2.67 -6.80 -10.60
CA THR A 233 -3.50 -8.01 -10.55
C THR A 233 -4.62 -7.84 -9.53
N CYS A 234 -4.30 -7.39 -8.31
CA CYS A 234 -5.29 -7.09 -7.25
C CYS A 234 -5.88 -5.69 -7.41
N HIS A 235 -5.03 -4.68 -7.64
CA HIS A 235 -5.45 -3.30 -7.92
C HIS A 235 -5.91 -3.14 -9.37
N LYS A 236 -6.89 -3.95 -9.77
CA LYS A 236 -7.37 -4.07 -11.14
C LYS A 236 -7.85 -2.72 -11.66
N THR A 237 -7.01 -2.11 -12.48
CA THR A 237 -7.17 -0.72 -12.94
C THR A 237 -8.02 -0.67 -14.20
N SER A 238 -8.83 0.38 -14.31
CA SER A 238 -9.64 0.71 -15.49
C SER A 238 -9.51 2.18 -15.78
N SER A 239 -9.25 2.55 -17.04
CA SER A 239 -9.10 3.97 -17.43
C SER A 239 -8.12 4.74 -16.53
N HIS A 240 -6.98 4.10 -16.24
CA HIS A 240 -5.93 4.57 -15.32
C HIS A 240 -6.36 4.86 -13.86
N ASP A 241 -7.62 4.60 -13.49
CA ASP A 241 -8.09 4.74 -12.12
C ASP A 241 -7.78 3.47 -11.32
N VAL A 242 -6.75 3.58 -10.47
CA VAL A 242 -6.25 2.49 -9.63
C VAL A 242 -7.13 2.37 -8.39
N PRO A 243 -7.83 1.24 -8.18
CA PRO A 243 -8.73 1.06 -7.05
C PRO A 243 -7.96 0.93 -5.74
N GLY A 244 -8.65 1.16 -4.63
CA GLY A 244 -8.06 1.22 -3.29
C GLY A 244 -7.70 2.64 -2.88
N SER A 245 -7.80 2.92 -1.57
CA SER A 245 -7.49 4.23 -1.02
C SER A 245 -7.12 4.11 0.44
N ARG A 246 -6.00 4.73 0.85
CA ARG A 246 -5.69 4.91 2.28
C ARG A 246 -6.58 5.95 2.97
N TYR A 247 -7.32 6.76 2.20
CA TYR A 247 -8.18 7.82 2.73
C TYR A 247 -9.62 7.38 2.95
N LYS A 248 -10.03 6.29 2.27
CA LYS A 248 -11.30 5.61 2.44
C LYS A 248 -11.10 4.13 2.07
N PRO A 249 -10.41 3.35 2.91
CA PRO A 249 -10.20 1.93 2.66
C PRO A 249 -11.51 1.14 2.87
N THR A 250 -11.61 -0.01 2.21
CA THR A 250 -12.73 -0.92 2.38
C THR A 250 -12.47 -1.80 3.60
N ALA A 251 -13.07 -1.45 4.75
CA ALA A 251 -12.92 -2.25 5.96
C ALA A 251 -13.70 -3.57 5.94
N THR A 252 -14.84 -3.61 5.26
CA THR A 252 -15.63 -4.82 5.01
C THR A 252 -16.08 -4.86 3.57
N GLU A 253 -15.89 -5.99 2.90
CA GLU A 253 -16.44 -6.25 1.58
C GLU A 253 -17.59 -7.26 1.71
N LYS A 254 -18.80 -6.84 1.28
CA LYS A 254 -20.03 -7.63 1.40
C LYS A 254 -20.46 -8.24 0.06
N HIS A 255 -19.84 -7.83 -1.04
CA HIS A 255 -20.14 -8.41 -2.35
C HIS A 255 -19.53 -9.82 -2.47
N ALA A 256 -20.11 -10.63 -3.35
CA ALA A 256 -19.57 -11.95 -3.66
C ALA A 256 -18.19 -11.85 -4.33
N ALA A 257 -17.45 -12.97 -4.32
CA ALA A 257 -16.17 -13.05 -5.02
C ALA A 257 -16.32 -12.63 -6.49
N HIS A 258 -15.38 -11.82 -6.96
CA HIS A 258 -15.36 -11.27 -8.29
C HIS A 258 -15.17 -12.39 -9.32
N ILE A 259 -16.03 -12.40 -10.34
CA ILE A 259 -15.86 -13.25 -11.52
C ILE A 259 -15.21 -12.40 -12.62
N ARG A 260 -14.07 -12.87 -13.14
CA ARG A 260 -13.33 -12.19 -14.20
C ARG A 260 -14.22 -12.03 -15.45
N GLY A 261 -14.44 -10.78 -15.87
CA GLY A 261 -15.20 -10.45 -17.09
C GLY A 261 -16.66 -9.98 -16.87
N LYS A 262 -17.17 -9.94 -15.63
CA LYS A 262 -18.48 -9.32 -15.33
C LYS A 262 -18.34 -7.84 -14.94
N GLU A 263 -19.33 -7.03 -15.30
CA GLU A 263 -19.44 -5.63 -14.85
C GLU A 263 -19.60 -5.52 -13.32
N LYS A 264 -19.09 -4.41 -12.78
CA LYS A 264 -18.48 -4.31 -11.44
C LYS A 264 -19.49 -4.12 -10.31
N GLN A 265 -19.29 -4.82 -9.19
CA GLN A 265 -19.71 -4.40 -7.84
C GLN A 265 -18.56 -4.70 -6.86
N GLY A 266 -18.19 -3.75 -5.99
CA GLY A 266 -17.17 -3.96 -4.94
C GLY A 266 -15.73 -3.53 -5.28
N ASN A 267 -14.86 -3.54 -4.26
CA ASN A 267 -13.44 -3.19 -4.39
C ASN A 267 -12.61 -4.44 -4.73
N PRO A 268 -11.93 -4.49 -5.90
CA PRO A 268 -11.17 -5.67 -6.34
C PRO A 268 -9.92 -5.96 -5.51
N ALA A 269 -9.43 -4.99 -4.72
CA ALA A 269 -8.24 -5.12 -3.90
C ALA A 269 -8.54 -5.70 -2.49
N THR A 270 -9.62 -6.48 -2.34
CA THR A 270 -10.03 -7.10 -1.07
C THR A 270 -9.82 -8.62 -1.13
N CYS A 271 -9.64 -9.26 0.02
CA CYS A 271 -9.49 -10.72 0.09
C CYS A 271 -10.75 -11.43 -0.45
N GLN A 272 -11.92 -10.91 -0.08
CA GLN A 272 -13.22 -11.44 -0.45
C GLN A 272 -13.44 -11.42 -1.97
N ALA A 273 -12.85 -10.47 -2.69
CA ALA A 273 -12.94 -10.40 -4.15
C ALA A 273 -12.40 -11.67 -4.84
N CYS A 274 -11.49 -12.44 -4.23
CA CYS A 274 -11.03 -13.72 -4.77
C CYS A 274 -11.47 -14.93 -3.94
N HIS A 275 -11.60 -14.77 -2.63
CA HIS A 275 -11.78 -15.88 -1.69
C HIS A 275 -13.20 -15.99 -1.10
N GLY A 276 -14.05 -14.98 -1.30
CA GLY A 276 -15.32 -14.85 -0.58
C GLY A 276 -15.12 -14.65 0.93
N ASN A 277 -16.20 -14.74 1.71
CA ASN A 277 -16.15 -14.51 3.16
C ASN A 277 -16.03 -15.79 4.01
N THR A 278 -16.15 -16.97 3.39
CA THR A 278 -16.07 -18.28 4.08
C THR A 278 -15.04 -19.22 3.44
N PRO A 279 -13.76 -18.80 3.32
CA PRO A 279 -12.77 -19.54 2.54
C PRO A 279 -12.25 -20.81 3.23
N HIS A 280 -12.47 -20.97 4.54
CA HIS A 280 -11.88 -22.06 5.30
C HIS A 280 -12.61 -23.38 5.02
N LYS A 281 -11.85 -24.38 4.59
CA LYS A 281 -12.29 -25.77 4.40
C LYS A 281 -11.53 -26.65 5.39
N SER A 282 -12.23 -27.52 6.11
CA SER A 282 -11.60 -28.44 7.08
C SER A 282 -12.39 -29.73 7.17
N GLN A 283 -11.69 -30.87 7.30
CA GLN A 283 -12.32 -32.17 7.55
C GLN A 283 -13.10 -32.20 8.87
N VAL A 284 -12.69 -31.37 9.84
CA VAL A 284 -13.43 -31.14 11.08
C VAL A 284 -14.42 -30.00 10.86
N LEU A 285 -15.71 -30.32 10.77
CA LEU A 285 -16.80 -29.36 10.53
C LEU A 285 -16.80 -28.21 11.55
N LEU A 286 -16.63 -28.52 12.84
CA LEU A 286 -16.57 -27.49 13.89
C LEU A 286 -15.43 -26.49 13.66
N ARG A 287 -14.26 -26.95 13.22
CA ARG A 287 -13.12 -26.06 12.92
C ARG A 287 -13.43 -25.17 11.71
N GLN A 288 -14.02 -25.74 10.66
CA GLN A 288 -14.45 -24.98 9.49
C GLN A 288 -15.44 -23.87 9.85
N VAL A 289 -16.53 -24.23 10.56
CA VAL A 289 -17.56 -23.27 10.97
C VAL A 289 -16.94 -22.18 11.84
N ARG A 290 -16.14 -22.56 12.85
CA ARG A 290 -15.48 -21.59 13.74
C ARG A 290 -14.60 -20.60 12.99
N MET A 291 -13.72 -21.04 12.09
CA MET A 291 -12.84 -20.13 11.36
C MET A 291 -13.61 -19.20 10.41
N ASN A 292 -14.67 -19.70 9.78
CA ASN A 292 -15.53 -18.86 8.94
C ASN A 292 -16.35 -17.85 9.76
N THR A 293 -16.81 -18.18 10.97
CA THR A 293 -17.45 -17.21 11.88
C THR A 293 -16.49 -16.10 12.32
N HIS A 294 -15.18 -16.37 12.47
CA HIS A 294 -14.22 -15.30 12.80
C HIS A 294 -14.20 -14.21 11.72
N ALA A 295 -14.37 -14.57 10.45
CA ALA A 295 -14.40 -13.60 9.33
C ALA A 295 -15.59 -12.63 9.38
N GLU A 296 -16.53 -12.78 10.31
CA GLU A 296 -17.60 -11.80 10.56
C GLU A 296 -17.13 -10.58 11.36
N LYS A 297 -16.06 -10.74 12.16
CA LYS A 297 -15.56 -9.70 13.07
C LYS A 297 -14.04 -9.51 13.03
N ILE A 298 -13.30 -10.44 12.43
CA ILE A 298 -11.85 -10.40 12.29
C ILE A 298 -11.53 -10.26 10.81
N ALA A 299 -10.82 -9.18 10.44
CA ALA A 299 -10.37 -9.01 9.06
C ALA A 299 -9.41 -10.13 8.67
N CYS A 300 -9.45 -10.60 7.41
CA CYS A 300 -8.55 -11.65 6.93
C CYS A 300 -7.08 -11.30 7.21
N GLN A 301 -6.72 -10.04 7.00
CA GLN A 301 -5.41 -9.46 7.27
C GLN A 301 -4.92 -9.72 8.70
N THR A 302 -5.81 -9.66 9.71
CA THR A 302 -5.45 -9.85 11.13
C THR A 302 -4.83 -11.22 11.39
N CYS A 303 -5.34 -12.27 10.73
CA CYS A 303 -4.84 -13.62 10.87
C CYS A 303 -3.72 -13.94 9.87
N HIS A 304 -3.85 -13.43 8.65
CA HIS A 304 -2.99 -13.80 7.53
C HIS A 304 -1.73 -12.94 7.37
N ILE A 305 -1.61 -11.84 8.12
CA ILE A 305 -0.39 -11.01 8.18
C ILE A 305 0.11 -10.99 9.63
N PRO A 306 0.82 -12.05 10.08
CA PRO A 306 1.20 -12.20 11.48
C PRO A 306 2.21 -11.13 11.93
N ALA A 307 3.03 -10.63 11.01
CA ALA A 307 3.96 -9.53 11.20
C ALA A 307 4.22 -8.81 9.87
N PHE A 308 4.64 -7.54 9.95
CA PHE A 308 5.12 -6.75 8.81
C PHE A 308 6.62 -6.47 8.94
N ALA A 309 7.23 -5.84 7.93
CA ALA A 309 8.67 -5.64 7.80
C ALA A 309 9.42 -6.98 7.88
N ARG A 310 8.94 -7.98 7.12
CA ARG A 310 9.46 -9.35 7.14
C ARG A 310 10.55 -9.61 6.10
N GLY A 311 10.72 -8.72 5.13
CA GLY A 311 11.65 -8.85 4.01
C GLY A 311 13.11 -8.47 4.31
N GLY A 312 13.47 -8.28 5.58
CA GLY A 312 14.82 -7.84 5.98
C GLY A 312 15.06 -6.33 5.81
N VAL A 313 14.00 -5.56 5.56
CA VAL A 313 14.05 -4.09 5.54
C VAL A 313 13.30 -3.55 6.77
N PRO A 314 13.97 -2.81 7.69
CA PRO A 314 13.32 -2.25 8.85
C PRO A 314 12.38 -1.11 8.48
N THR A 315 11.32 -0.95 9.27
CA THR A 315 10.39 0.16 9.17
C THR A 315 10.53 1.12 10.36
N LYS A 316 10.23 2.40 10.17
CA LYS A 316 10.21 3.35 11.29
C LYS A 316 8.92 3.16 12.09
N LEU A 317 9.06 2.98 13.39
CA LEU A 317 7.97 2.92 14.37
C LEU A 317 7.85 4.24 15.15
N SER A 318 8.96 4.98 15.29
CA SER A 318 8.95 6.33 15.87
C SER A 318 9.90 7.26 15.14
N TRP A 319 9.54 8.55 15.10
CA TRP A 319 10.38 9.64 14.62
C TRP A 319 10.22 10.86 15.52
N ASP A 320 11.28 11.20 16.27
CA ASP A 320 11.33 12.37 17.15
C ASP A 320 12.13 13.50 16.51
N TRP A 321 11.43 14.52 15.99
CA TRP A 321 12.02 15.73 15.42
C TRP A 321 12.55 16.72 16.48
N SER A 322 12.15 16.59 17.74
CA SER A 322 12.56 17.53 18.81
C SER A 322 14.04 17.43 19.15
N THR A 323 14.66 16.30 18.83
CA THR A 323 16.09 16.06 19.06
C THR A 323 16.97 16.44 17.87
N ALA A 324 16.36 16.88 16.77
CA ALA A 324 17.07 17.36 15.60
C ALA A 324 17.85 18.66 15.91
N GLY A 325 18.88 18.95 15.11
CA GLY A 325 19.69 20.15 15.24
C GLY A 325 21.03 19.96 15.97
N LYS A 326 21.36 18.75 16.47
CA LYS A 326 22.66 18.52 17.12
C LYS A 326 23.77 18.50 16.07
N LEU A 327 24.89 19.15 16.37
CA LEU A 327 26.11 19.16 15.58
C LEU A 327 27.23 18.46 16.34
N ASP A 328 28.23 17.97 15.63
CA ASP A 328 29.44 17.44 16.26
C ASP A 328 30.34 18.57 16.80
N ALA A 329 31.48 18.20 17.40
CA ALA A 329 32.44 19.16 17.96
C ALA A 329 33.01 20.16 16.94
N ASN A 330 32.92 19.86 15.64
CA ASN A 330 33.39 20.72 14.55
C ASN A 330 32.25 21.52 13.91
N GLY A 331 31.05 21.50 14.49
CA GLY A 331 29.88 22.17 13.93
C GLY A 331 29.29 21.48 12.70
N LYS A 332 29.62 20.20 12.45
CA LYS A 332 29.13 19.46 11.29
C LYS A 332 27.93 18.57 11.67
N GLN A 333 27.00 18.43 10.72
CA GLN A 333 25.92 17.45 10.83
C GLN A 333 26.44 16.02 10.86
N PHE A 334 25.82 15.17 11.65
CA PHE A 334 26.19 13.76 11.78
C PHE A 334 24.96 12.84 11.74
N THR A 335 25.22 11.54 11.69
CA THR A 335 24.21 10.49 11.69
C THR A 335 24.71 9.36 12.59
N ILE A 336 23.87 8.89 13.50
CA ILE A 336 24.14 7.70 14.31
C ILE A 336 23.45 6.53 13.63
N LYS A 337 24.14 5.40 13.59
CA LYS A 337 23.62 4.16 13.01
C LYS A 337 23.63 3.07 14.07
N ASP A 338 22.69 2.13 13.95
CA ASP A 338 22.73 0.89 14.70
C ASP A 338 23.82 -0.06 14.19
N LYS A 339 23.93 -1.23 14.83
CA LYS A 339 24.89 -2.29 14.46
C LYS A 339 24.67 -2.87 13.05
N HIS A 340 23.52 -2.63 12.44
CA HIS A 340 23.17 -3.08 11.09
C HIS A 340 23.36 -1.97 10.04
N GLY A 341 23.82 -0.78 10.46
CA GLY A 341 24.08 0.34 9.58
C GLY A 341 22.85 1.20 9.27
N HIS A 342 21.72 0.95 9.94
CA HIS A 342 20.51 1.76 9.79
C HIS A 342 20.59 3.02 10.63
N ALA A 343 20.17 4.16 10.08
CA ALA A 343 20.18 5.42 10.82
C ALA A 343 19.16 5.39 11.97
N THR A 344 19.63 5.66 13.19
CA THR A 344 18.83 5.83 14.41
C THR A 344 18.79 7.28 14.88
N TYR A 345 19.70 8.12 14.37
CA TYR A 345 19.66 9.57 14.54
C TYR A 345 20.23 10.25 13.29
N ALA A 346 19.70 11.42 12.90
CA ALA A 346 20.39 12.32 11.99
C ALA A 346 20.17 13.77 12.39
N SER A 347 21.20 14.62 12.35
CA SER A 347 21.10 16.04 12.75
C SER A 347 19.91 16.76 12.10
N HIS A 348 19.67 16.51 10.82
CA HIS A 348 18.58 17.13 10.06
C HIS A 348 17.19 16.49 10.26
N LYS A 349 17.05 15.44 11.09
CA LYS A 349 15.80 14.70 11.25
C LYS A 349 15.47 14.29 12.69
N GLY A 350 16.44 14.24 13.59
CA GLY A 350 16.25 13.77 14.96
C GLY A 350 16.36 12.25 15.09
N ASP A 351 15.74 11.69 16.12
CA ASP A 351 15.85 10.27 16.50
C ASP A 351 14.79 9.39 15.82
N PHE A 352 15.16 8.12 15.60
CA PHE A 352 14.30 7.09 15.01
C PHE A 352 14.29 5.83 15.86
N ILE A 353 13.12 5.19 15.94
CA ILE A 353 12.99 3.80 16.39
C ILE A 353 12.61 2.96 15.19
N LEU A 354 13.40 1.91 14.94
CA LEU A 354 13.23 0.98 13.84
C LEU A 354 12.68 -0.36 14.34
N GLY A 355 11.96 -1.07 13.48
CA GLY A 355 11.48 -2.42 13.77
C GLY A 355 11.48 -3.32 12.54
N GLU A 356 11.78 -4.59 12.77
CA GLU A 356 11.66 -5.69 11.80
C GLU A 356 10.77 -6.77 12.37
N LYS A 357 10.07 -7.52 11.50
CA LYS A 357 9.12 -8.58 11.89
C LYS A 357 8.15 -8.11 12.98
N VAL A 358 7.62 -6.91 12.79
CA VAL A 358 6.82 -6.21 13.79
C VAL A 358 5.42 -6.81 13.84
N LYS A 359 4.99 -7.23 15.04
CA LYS A 359 3.60 -7.63 15.30
C LYS A 359 2.67 -6.40 15.16
N PRO A 360 1.59 -6.46 14.37
CA PRO A 360 0.66 -5.35 14.24
C PRO A 360 -0.04 -5.04 15.57
N GLU A 361 -0.47 -3.80 15.72
CA GLU A 361 -1.48 -3.44 16.70
C GLU A 361 -2.88 -3.68 16.12
N TYR A 362 -3.84 -4.01 16.98
CA TYR A 362 -5.19 -4.33 16.55
C TYR A 362 -6.17 -3.25 17.00
N ARG A 363 -7.13 -2.92 16.14
CA ARG A 363 -8.20 -1.96 16.43
C ARG A 363 -9.49 -2.36 15.71
N TRP A 364 -10.63 -2.01 16.29
CA TRP A 364 -11.89 -1.98 15.54
C TRP A 364 -11.80 -0.94 14.43
N PHE A 365 -12.20 -1.33 13.23
CA PHE A 365 -12.15 -0.49 12.05
C PHE A 365 -13.37 -0.69 11.15
N ASN A 366 -14.03 0.42 10.80
CA ASN A 366 -15.22 0.42 9.93
C ASN A 366 -15.03 1.09 8.56
N GLY A 367 -13.79 1.49 8.24
CA GLY A 367 -13.42 2.12 6.96
C GLY A 367 -13.30 3.63 7.06
N ASP A 368 -13.81 4.24 8.14
CA ASP A 368 -13.81 5.68 8.31
C ASP A 368 -12.48 6.13 8.90
N ILE A 369 -11.89 7.16 8.30
CA ILE A 369 -10.68 7.79 8.81
C ILE A 369 -10.87 9.30 8.79
N LYS A 370 -10.69 9.94 9.95
CA LYS A 370 -10.70 11.40 10.09
C LYS A 370 -9.27 11.90 10.29
N TYR A 371 -8.82 12.83 9.47
CA TYR A 371 -7.49 13.42 9.58
C TYR A 371 -7.51 14.72 10.37
N THR A 372 -6.41 15.01 11.08
CA THR A 372 -6.12 16.35 11.61
C THR A 372 -5.46 17.18 10.50
N LEU A 373 -6.06 18.30 10.15
CA LEU A 373 -5.64 19.21 9.07
C LEU A 373 -5.05 20.51 9.62
N LEU A 374 -4.45 21.35 8.76
CA LEU A 374 -3.66 22.53 9.16
C LEU A 374 -4.43 23.54 10.03
N GLY A 375 -5.75 23.67 9.81
CA GLY A 375 -6.60 24.58 10.58
C GLY A 375 -7.15 24.00 11.88
N ASP A 376 -6.97 22.70 12.12
CA ASP A 376 -7.53 22.03 13.30
C ASP A 376 -6.71 22.39 14.54
N LYS A 377 -7.41 22.67 15.64
CA LYS A 377 -6.77 22.94 16.93
C LYS A 377 -6.30 21.64 17.58
N VAL A 378 -5.12 21.69 18.18
CA VAL A 378 -4.49 20.58 18.91
C VAL A 378 -4.05 21.06 20.29
N GLU A 379 -4.17 20.21 21.30
CA GLU A 379 -3.75 20.51 22.67
C GLU A 379 -2.57 19.62 23.05
N LYS A 380 -1.53 20.23 23.63
CA LYS A 380 -0.38 19.48 24.14
C LYS A 380 -0.75 18.83 25.46
N THR A 381 -0.89 17.52 25.44
CA THR A 381 -1.16 16.68 26.62
C THR A 381 -0.16 15.53 26.69
N ASP A 382 -0.24 14.71 27.72
CA ASP A 382 0.56 13.48 27.80
C ASP A 382 0.19 12.45 26.72
N MET A 383 -1.05 12.52 26.22
CA MET A 383 -1.54 11.65 25.16
C MET A 383 -1.10 12.14 23.77
N PRO A 384 -0.66 11.25 22.87
CA PRO A 384 -0.31 11.62 21.51
C PRO A 384 -1.48 12.25 20.75
N THR A 385 -1.22 13.35 20.05
CA THR A 385 -2.18 13.95 19.12
C THR A 385 -2.34 13.05 17.89
N PRO A 386 -3.54 12.57 17.57
CA PRO A 386 -3.74 11.71 16.41
C PRO A 386 -3.65 12.52 15.12
N ILE A 387 -2.72 12.14 14.24
CA ILE A 387 -2.67 12.65 12.87
C ILE A 387 -3.88 12.16 12.08
N ASN A 388 -4.29 10.92 12.32
CA ASN A 388 -5.53 10.36 11.87
C ASN A 388 -6.21 9.58 12.99
N ARG A 389 -7.54 9.61 13.00
CA ARG A 389 -8.40 8.85 13.90
C ARG A 389 -9.08 7.78 13.07
N ILE A 390 -8.94 6.54 13.51
CA ILE A 390 -9.57 5.37 12.91
C ILE A 390 -10.94 5.18 13.55
N GLY A 391 -11.99 5.17 12.74
CA GLY A 391 -13.36 4.90 13.19
C GLY A 391 -13.63 3.42 13.35
N GLY A 392 -14.45 3.05 14.33
CA GLY A 392 -14.90 1.68 14.54
C GLY A 392 -15.26 1.42 15.99
N SER A 393 -16.15 0.46 16.22
CA SER A 393 -16.54 0.00 17.55
C SER A 393 -17.07 -1.43 17.48
N PRO A 394 -17.08 -2.18 18.59
CA PRO A 394 -17.69 -3.51 18.62
C PRO A 394 -19.19 -3.52 18.27
N THR A 395 -19.87 -2.37 18.46
CA THR A 395 -21.34 -2.24 18.42
C THR A 395 -21.89 -1.58 17.16
N ASP A 396 -21.06 -1.02 16.27
CA ASP A 396 -21.54 -0.28 15.08
C ASP A 396 -22.07 -1.17 13.92
N GLY A 397 -22.05 -2.49 14.10
CA GLY A 397 -22.58 -3.46 13.14
C GLY A 397 -21.78 -3.63 11.84
N ARG A 398 -20.71 -2.84 11.63
CA ARG A 398 -19.89 -2.88 10.40
C ARG A 398 -18.38 -2.92 10.64
N SER A 399 -17.92 -2.76 11.87
CA SER A 399 -16.50 -2.86 12.20
C SER A 399 -15.98 -4.28 12.17
N MET A 400 -14.72 -4.41 11.76
CA MET A 400 -13.90 -5.60 11.97
C MET A 400 -12.63 -5.24 12.75
N ILE A 401 -12.00 -6.21 13.37
CA ILE A 401 -10.67 -6.07 13.99
C ILE A 401 -9.62 -6.17 12.89
N TRP A 402 -8.86 -5.09 12.70
CA TRP A 402 -7.86 -4.93 11.65
C TRP A 402 -6.45 -4.80 12.24
N PRO A 403 -5.41 -5.29 11.52
CA PRO A 403 -4.02 -5.05 11.88
C PRO A 403 -3.57 -3.67 11.39
N MET A 404 -2.91 -2.94 12.26
CA MET A 404 -2.40 -1.60 12.03
C MET A 404 -0.90 -1.54 12.35
N LYS A 405 -0.16 -0.83 11.51
CA LYS A 405 1.07 -0.16 11.95
C LYS A 405 0.68 1.15 12.62
N VAL A 406 1.21 1.38 13.81
CA VAL A 406 1.15 2.68 14.49
C VAL A 406 2.51 3.33 14.35
N MET A 407 2.54 4.50 13.71
CA MET A 407 3.72 5.35 13.69
C MET A 407 3.57 6.37 14.80
N HIS A 408 4.50 6.37 15.75
CA HIS A 408 4.61 7.42 16.76
C HIS A 408 5.54 8.52 16.28
N GLY A 409 5.39 9.72 16.83
CA GLY A 409 6.34 10.78 16.56
C GLY A 409 6.29 11.89 17.57
N VAL A 410 7.26 12.78 17.45
CA VAL A 410 7.28 14.08 18.10
C VAL A 410 7.62 15.07 17.00
N GLN A 411 6.73 16.02 16.74
CA GLN A 411 6.85 16.94 15.60
C GLN A 411 6.60 18.38 16.03
N PRO A 412 7.15 19.37 15.30
CA PRO A 412 6.90 20.77 15.61
C PRO A 412 5.41 21.11 15.51
N PHE A 413 4.96 22.02 16.36
CA PHE A 413 3.66 22.66 16.31
C PHE A 413 3.76 24.11 16.82
N ASP A 414 2.73 24.90 16.55
CA ASP A 414 2.62 26.28 17.04
C ASP A 414 1.82 26.29 18.36
N PRO A 415 2.45 26.58 19.51
CA PRO A 415 1.79 26.53 20.82
C PRO A 415 0.82 27.69 21.07
N VAL A 416 0.96 28.81 20.35
CA VAL A 416 0.09 29.98 20.50
C VAL A 416 -1.16 29.81 19.65
N ASN A 417 -0.98 29.45 18.37
CA ASN A 417 -2.10 29.17 17.49
C ASN A 417 -2.73 27.81 17.77
N LYS A 418 -2.06 26.93 18.51
CA LYS A 418 -2.49 25.57 18.83
C LYS A 418 -2.77 24.73 17.57
N THR A 419 -1.89 24.80 16.58
CA THR A 419 -2.03 24.09 15.31
C THR A 419 -0.77 23.30 15.00
N LEU A 420 -0.94 22.16 14.32
CA LEU A 420 0.19 21.53 13.64
C LEU A 420 0.73 22.47 12.55
N VAL A 421 1.99 22.31 12.17
CA VAL A 421 2.65 23.16 11.18
C VAL A 421 3.18 22.35 10.00
N MET A 422 3.33 23.01 8.85
CA MET A 422 3.88 22.44 7.62
C MET A 422 5.23 23.09 7.29
N PRO A 423 6.36 22.62 7.89
CA PRO A 423 7.67 23.27 7.73
C PRO A 423 8.30 23.03 6.35
N HIS A 424 9.07 24.00 5.88
CA HIS A 424 10.05 23.83 4.81
C HIS A 424 11.26 23.05 5.36
N THR A 425 11.36 21.79 4.99
CA THR A 425 12.40 20.86 5.46
C THR A 425 13.51 20.66 4.43
N ALA A 426 13.17 20.48 3.16
CA ALA A 426 14.10 20.03 2.14
C ALA A 426 14.37 21.12 1.08
N GLY A 427 15.64 21.36 0.77
CA GLY A 427 16.04 22.35 -0.24
C GLY A 427 16.98 23.41 0.33
N ALA A 428 17.21 24.47 -0.43
CA ALA A 428 17.89 25.66 0.07
C ALA A 428 16.96 26.43 1.01
N GLY A 429 17.45 26.86 2.18
CA GLY A 429 16.63 27.52 3.20
C GLY A 429 15.75 26.58 4.03
N GLY A 430 15.71 25.28 3.71
CA GLY A 430 14.97 24.28 4.47
C GLY A 430 15.71 23.80 5.73
N PHE A 431 14.95 23.31 6.71
CA PHE A 431 15.48 22.82 7.99
C PHE A 431 16.66 21.84 7.83
N TRP A 432 16.68 20.98 6.81
CA TRP A 432 17.74 19.99 6.65
C TRP A 432 19.13 20.58 6.45
N LYS A 433 19.22 21.81 5.95
CA LYS A 433 20.50 22.53 5.80
C LYS A 433 20.72 23.50 6.94
N GLU A 434 19.70 24.31 7.24
CA GLU A 434 19.83 25.45 8.16
C GLU A 434 19.69 25.06 9.63
N LEU A 435 19.05 23.91 9.93
CA LEU A 435 18.74 23.43 11.29
C LEU A 435 18.00 24.46 12.17
N ASN A 436 17.25 25.38 11.56
CA ASN A 436 16.47 26.40 12.25
C ASN A 436 14.97 26.15 12.07
N TRP A 437 14.28 25.83 13.17
CA TRP A 437 12.85 25.52 13.13
C TRP A 437 11.96 26.74 12.87
N GLU A 438 12.29 27.89 13.47
CA GLU A 438 11.48 29.11 13.32
C GLU A 438 11.44 29.55 11.85
N SER A 439 12.59 29.58 11.17
CA SER A 439 12.66 29.96 9.76
C SER A 439 11.96 28.93 8.86
N ALA A 440 12.19 27.64 9.10
CA ALA A 440 11.59 26.55 8.35
C ALA A 440 10.06 26.55 8.44
N ILE A 441 9.52 26.76 9.64
CA ILE A 441 8.07 26.82 9.87
C ILE A 441 7.49 28.11 9.29
N ALA A 442 8.14 29.26 9.52
CA ALA A 442 7.67 30.52 8.97
C ALA A 442 7.56 30.48 7.44
N ASP A 443 8.56 29.91 6.75
CA ASP A 443 8.53 29.80 5.30
C ASP A 443 7.48 28.80 4.78
N GLY A 444 7.40 27.63 5.42
CA GLY A 444 6.43 26.60 5.07
C GLY A 444 4.96 27.03 5.27
N MET A 445 4.68 27.75 6.37
CA MET A 445 3.35 28.28 6.67
C MET A 445 2.98 29.46 5.76
N ARG A 446 3.94 30.34 5.44
CA ARG A 446 3.74 31.43 4.47
C ARG A 446 3.32 30.92 3.09
N ASN A 447 3.90 29.82 2.63
CA ASN A 447 3.51 29.21 1.34
C ASN A 447 2.03 28.83 1.27
N MET A 448 1.49 28.35 2.39
CA MET A 448 0.10 27.94 2.56
C MET A 448 -0.83 29.09 2.91
N GLY A 449 -0.31 30.31 3.13
CA GLY A 449 -1.08 31.44 3.64
C GLY A 449 -1.62 31.21 5.06
N ALA A 450 -0.97 30.36 5.84
CA ALA A 450 -1.40 30.02 7.21
C ALA A 450 -0.62 30.85 8.25
N PRO A 451 -1.24 31.24 9.37
CA PRO A 451 -0.58 32.00 10.41
C PRO A 451 0.48 31.17 11.13
N PHE A 452 1.55 31.83 11.56
CA PHE A 452 2.55 31.28 12.47
C PHE A 452 2.89 32.33 13.51
N SER A 453 2.86 31.96 14.78
CA SER A 453 3.08 32.88 15.91
C SER A 453 4.54 33.29 16.10
N GLY A 454 5.47 32.64 15.40
CA GLY A 454 6.90 32.77 15.66
C GLY A 454 7.39 31.89 16.82
N LYS A 455 6.52 31.09 17.46
CA LYS A 455 6.90 30.18 18.54
C LYS A 455 6.82 28.73 18.08
N VAL A 456 7.85 27.96 18.42
CA VAL A 456 7.93 26.53 18.12
C VAL A 456 7.95 25.77 19.43
N ASP A 457 7.08 24.77 19.51
CA ASP A 457 7.16 23.71 20.51
C ASP A 457 6.96 22.36 19.80
N PHE A 458 7.14 21.26 20.52
CA PHE A 458 6.98 19.91 20.00
C PHE A 458 5.86 19.17 20.71
N ILE A 459 5.11 18.39 19.92
CA ILE A 459 3.97 17.61 20.38
C ILE A 459 4.12 16.15 19.97
N LYS A 460 3.75 15.24 20.88
CA LYS A 460 3.67 13.81 20.60
C LYS A 460 2.53 13.57 19.61
N THR A 461 2.75 12.72 18.62
CA THR A 461 1.74 12.35 17.62
C THR A 461 1.70 10.86 17.37
N GLU A 462 0.55 10.38 16.89
CA GLU A 462 0.38 9.00 16.42
C GLU A 462 -0.36 8.97 15.09
N MET A 463 -0.05 7.97 14.26
CA MET A 463 -0.65 7.79 12.95
C MET A 463 -0.83 6.31 12.64
N TYR A 464 -2.05 5.94 12.30
CA TYR A 464 -2.45 4.57 11.99
C TYR A 464 -2.37 4.28 10.48
N TRP A 465 -1.83 3.11 10.15
CA TRP A 465 -1.70 2.58 8.80
C TRP A 465 -2.21 1.13 8.75
N PRO A 466 -3.33 0.84 8.07
CA PRO A 466 -3.77 -0.53 7.87
C PRO A 466 -2.71 -1.35 7.14
N ILE A 467 -2.47 -2.57 7.60
CA ILE A 467 -1.54 -3.52 7.00
C ILE A 467 -2.31 -4.47 6.07
N THR A 468 -1.89 -4.56 4.81
CA THR A 468 -2.64 -5.27 3.75
C THR A 468 -1.81 -6.19 2.87
N HIS A 469 -0.48 -6.11 2.94
CA HIS A 469 0.45 -6.94 2.16
C HIS A 469 1.32 -7.79 3.08
N MET A 470 2.24 -8.56 2.49
CA MET A 470 3.01 -9.61 3.17
C MET A 470 2.09 -10.68 3.75
N VAL A 471 1.16 -11.19 2.93
CA VAL A 471 0.28 -12.30 3.34
C VAL A 471 1.11 -13.57 3.47
N ALA A 472 1.14 -14.15 4.66
CA ALA A 472 1.93 -15.34 4.96
C ALA A 472 1.28 -16.62 4.39
N PRO A 473 2.09 -17.69 4.16
CA PRO A 473 1.58 -19.02 3.88
C PRO A 473 0.59 -19.52 4.94
N LYS A 474 -0.35 -20.37 4.53
CA LYS A 474 -1.48 -20.84 5.39
C LYS A 474 -1.06 -21.55 6.68
N ASP A 475 0.14 -22.11 6.71
CA ASP A 475 0.74 -22.82 7.85
C ASP A 475 1.52 -21.89 8.79
N LYS A 476 1.67 -20.62 8.42
CA LYS A 476 2.39 -19.57 9.18
C LYS A 476 1.48 -18.40 9.57
N VAL A 477 0.17 -18.58 9.46
CA VAL A 477 -0.83 -17.62 9.91
C VAL A 477 -0.94 -17.62 11.44
N VAL A 478 -1.55 -16.59 11.99
CA VAL A 478 -1.82 -16.48 13.43
C VAL A 478 -2.61 -17.71 13.91
N THR A 479 -2.11 -18.34 14.97
CA THR A 479 -2.72 -19.51 15.57
C THR A 479 -3.82 -19.14 16.58
N CYS A 480 -4.68 -20.10 16.94
CA CYS A 480 -5.72 -19.89 17.95
C CYS A 480 -5.13 -19.40 19.29
N ALA A 481 -4.02 -20.00 19.72
CA ALA A 481 -3.40 -19.71 21.01
C ALA A 481 -2.90 -18.25 21.10
N GLU A 482 -2.41 -17.68 20.00
CA GLU A 482 -1.95 -16.29 19.98
C GLU A 482 -3.06 -15.27 20.27
N CYS A 483 -4.33 -15.61 20.02
CA CYS A 483 -5.46 -14.71 20.32
C CYS A 483 -6.21 -15.10 21.61
N HIS A 484 -6.26 -16.38 21.95
CA HIS A 484 -7.07 -16.90 23.06
C HIS A 484 -6.28 -17.16 24.35
N ALA A 485 -4.95 -17.17 24.33
CA ALA A 485 -4.14 -17.29 25.54
C ALA A 485 -4.13 -15.99 26.36
N ALA A 486 -3.60 -16.07 27.58
CA ALA A 486 -3.47 -14.91 28.47
C ALA A 486 -2.61 -13.79 27.86
N ASP A 487 -1.57 -14.14 27.11
CA ASP A 487 -0.78 -13.19 26.31
C ASP A 487 -1.38 -13.02 24.91
N SER A 488 -2.60 -12.48 24.87
CA SER A 488 -3.37 -12.33 23.63
C SER A 488 -2.81 -11.22 22.75
N ARG A 489 -2.71 -11.48 21.44
CA ARG A 489 -2.54 -10.47 20.39
C ARG A 489 -3.63 -9.40 20.42
N LEU A 490 -4.86 -9.78 20.77
CA LEU A 490 -6.03 -8.91 20.80
C LEU A 490 -6.25 -8.27 22.19
N LYS A 491 -5.21 -8.27 23.04
CA LYS A 491 -5.24 -7.62 24.34
C LYS A 491 -5.64 -6.15 24.21
N GLY A 492 -6.62 -5.73 25.01
CA GLY A 492 -7.14 -4.37 25.01
C GLY A 492 -8.20 -4.06 23.94
N ILE A 493 -8.65 -5.05 23.15
CA ILE A 493 -9.81 -4.88 22.29
C ILE A 493 -11.10 -4.95 23.11
N ASP A 494 -11.87 -3.87 23.09
CA ASP A 494 -13.16 -3.78 23.77
C ASP A 494 -14.26 -4.62 23.10
N GLY A 495 -15.22 -5.06 23.89
CA GLY A 495 -16.47 -5.67 23.40
C GLY A 495 -16.32 -7.07 22.81
N VAL A 496 -15.18 -7.75 23.00
CA VAL A 496 -14.98 -9.15 22.61
C VAL A 496 -14.77 -10.01 23.84
N TYR A 497 -15.58 -11.07 23.98
CA TYR A 497 -15.27 -12.15 24.90
C TYR A 497 -14.35 -13.16 24.23
N MET A 498 -13.14 -13.29 24.76
CA MET A 498 -12.15 -14.25 24.30
C MET A 498 -11.93 -15.31 25.38
N PRO A 499 -12.40 -16.56 25.16
CA PRO A 499 -12.11 -17.66 26.08
C PRO A 499 -10.61 -17.76 26.36
N GLY A 500 -10.22 -17.86 27.64
CA GLY A 500 -8.82 -17.94 28.07
C GLY A 500 -8.13 -16.59 28.37
N TYR A 501 -8.61 -15.50 27.78
CA TYR A 501 -8.11 -14.14 28.03
C TYR A 501 -9.11 -13.31 28.86
N SER A 502 -10.37 -13.24 28.41
CA SER A 502 -11.41 -12.46 29.07
C SER A 502 -11.87 -13.16 30.35
N LYS A 503 -11.49 -12.65 31.51
CA LYS A 503 -11.95 -13.14 32.81
C LYS A 503 -13.12 -12.29 33.30
N PHE A 504 -14.34 -12.80 33.15
CA PHE A 504 -15.50 -12.23 33.83
C PHE A 504 -15.66 -12.91 35.19
N GLY A 505 -15.12 -12.32 36.25
CA GLY A 505 -15.04 -12.95 37.57
C GLY A 505 -16.37 -13.44 38.13
N TRP A 506 -17.52 -12.83 37.77
CA TRP A 506 -18.84 -13.31 38.18
C TRP A 506 -19.30 -14.55 37.37
N LEU A 507 -19.00 -14.59 36.07
CA LEU A 507 -19.33 -15.69 35.17
C LEU A 507 -18.50 -16.93 35.50
N GLU A 508 -17.22 -16.74 35.85
CA GLU A 508 -16.37 -17.82 36.38
C GLU A 508 -16.92 -18.36 37.71
N ARG A 509 -17.34 -17.49 38.64
CA ARG A 509 -17.96 -17.93 39.90
C ARG A 509 -19.23 -18.73 39.65
N VAL A 510 -20.11 -18.27 38.75
CA VAL A 510 -21.33 -19.00 38.38
C VAL A 510 -20.98 -20.34 37.75
N GLY A 511 -20.02 -20.38 36.82
CA GLY A 511 -19.56 -21.62 36.18
C GLY A 511 -19.02 -22.63 37.19
N TRP A 512 -18.19 -22.19 38.14
CA TRP A 512 -17.67 -23.04 39.21
C TRP A 512 -18.75 -23.47 40.20
N LEU A 513 -19.73 -22.62 40.50
CA LEU A 513 -20.88 -23.00 41.32
C LEU A 513 -21.72 -24.08 40.63
N VAL A 514 -21.99 -23.95 39.32
CA VAL A 514 -22.69 -24.98 38.54
C VAL A 514 -21.91 -26.29 38.54
N ALA A 515 -20.59 -26.24 38.33
CA ALA A 515 -19.73 -27.43 38.39
C ALA A 515 -19.76 -28.09 39.79
N LEU A 516 -19.72 -27.29 40.85
CA LEU A 516 -19.83 -27.76 42.22
C LEU A 516 -21.20 -28.42 42.48
N PHE A 517 -22.30 -27.79 42.08
CA PHE A 517 -23.64 -28.37 42.25
C PHE A 517 -23.82 -29.66 41.45
N ALA A 518 -23.28 -29.74 40.23
CA ALA A 518 -23.27 -30.96 39.44
C ALA A 518 -22.48 -32.08 40.14
N PHE A 519 -21.29 -31.75 40.66
CA PHE A 519 -20.47 -32.71 41.41
C PHE A 519 -21.17 -33.22 42.67
N VAL A 520 -21.77 -32.32 43.46
CA VAL A 520 -22.58 -32.69 44.63
C VAL A 520 -23.76 -33.58 44.23
N GLY A 521 -24.45 -33.26 43.14
CA GLY A 521 -25.54 -34.08 42.62
C GLY A 521 -25.10 -35.51 42.25
N VAL A 522 -23.92 -35.66 41.62
CA VAL A 522 -23.33 -36.96 41.31
C VAL A 522 -22.97 -37.74 42.59
N LEU A 523 -22.40 -37.06 43.60
CA LEU A 523 -22.09 -37.70 44.88
C LEU A 523 -23.34 -38.16 45.63
N ILE A 524 -24.40 -37.33 45.67
CA ILE A 524 -25.68 -37.70 46.29
C ILE A 524 -26.29 -38.91 45.57
N HIS A 525 -26.32 -38.88 44.23
CA HIS A 525 -26.86 -39.98 43.44
C HIS A 525 -26.04 -41.27 43.63
N GLY A 526 -24.71 -41.17 43.66
CA GLY A 526 -23.81 -42.29 43.94
C GLY A 526 -24.01 -42.86 45.34
N GLY A 527 -24.09 -42.00 46.36
CA GLY A 527 -24.35 -42.39 47.74
C GLY A 527 -25.71 -43.07 47.91
N ALA A 528 -26.76 -42.51 47.29
CA ALA A 528 -28.09 -43.12 47.29
C ALA A 528 -28.08 -44.52 46.67
N ARG A 529 -27.35 -44.72 45.55
CA ARG A 529 -27.18 -46.05 44.94
C ARG A 529 -26.48 -47.04 45.88
N ILE A 530 -25.42 -46.61 46.57
CA ILE A 530 -24.69 -47.45 47.53
C ILE A 530 -25.60 -47.86 48.69
N VAL A 531 -26.29 -46.90 49.33
CA VAL A 531 -27.21 -47.17 50.45
C VAL A 531 -28.34 -48.11 50.04
N LEU A 532 -28.94 -47.90 48.86
CA LEU A 532 -29.99 -48.77 48.33
C LEU A 532 -29.47 -50.17 47.98
N SER A 533 -28.21 -50.30 47.54
CA SER A 533 -27.59 -51.61 47.29
C SER A 533 -27.31 -52.37 48.58
N LEU A 534 -26.85 -51.69 49.64
CA LEU A 534 -26.61 -52.29 50.95
C LEU A 534 -27.91 -52.73 51.63
N LYS A 535 -29.00 -51.97 51.47
CA LYS A 535 -30.36 -52.36 51.91
C LYS A 535 -30.96 -53.53 51.13
N LYS A 536 -30.41 -53.89 49.97
CA LYS A 536 -30.83 -55.06 49.19
C LYS A 536 -29.99 -56.31 49.50
N ALA A 537 -28.84 -56.14 50.16
CA ALA A 537 -27.86 -57.20 50.42
C ALA A 537 -27.85 -57.68 51.89
N GLY A 538 -28.51 -56.95 52.80
CA GLY A 538 -28.87 -57.41 54.14
C GLY A 538 -30.38 -57.53 54.23
#